data_AF-A0A970WMI9-F1
#
_entry.id   AF-A0A970WMI9-F1
#
_cell.length_a   1.000
_cell.length_b   1.000
_cell.length_c   1.000
_cell.angle_alpha   90.00
_cell.angle_beta   90.00
_cell.angle_gamma   90.00
#
_symmetry.space_group_name_H-M   'P 1'
#
loop_
_entity.id
_entity.type
_entity.pdbx_description
1 polymer ?
#
loop_
_entity_poly.entity_id
_entity_poly.type
_entity_poly.pdbx_seq_one_letter_code
_entity_poly.pdbx_strand_id
1 'polypeptide(L)'
;MGDRLSRRREALLLALGCVILAANASLALAGATEAILRGAVEREGAYELAAGPNVEGVVFLRQVYPREESWPEPVIEAFHRVDWIDAASVRVRWADLEPSDQQFNWRAFDRILAEVRKHNEWHPESPRTLHIRPMGGEHVPAWFEESGVKMYDTLDPHRRRGTLTYRPIRIPVPYDNPRFLEQLRQVYIAMRNRYGDDPLVTVYHGTWSAGPWDEIFHPQDNAPLPPGYTKERFVQGMIEQLDVLIDEVCLHGKVAELPYSGKYPPKSQIDITGPLTARIVERLGRRSPFFYIQSNGWGVTGDGTPTVSWGHERDVKDAFGRVNLAFQAIGTNAGGGWHVQGNWIDSVALAKQYQAAYLEVYYADFMPLDEEHHITAAFTHDGSATGATPGFLGFRPWLKARDRRLYVREGTLWQRFSAGAEPRRVASLRVSAEVPEATQIGCRVRTRKAGSPWSEWQEAASLGQLPPGHEAEVEAVLHTDDGCVTPRLLEVQPVWIRLPDVGS
;
A
#
# COMPACT_ATOMS: atom_id res chain seq x y z
N MET A 1 1.67 40.59 -0.04
CA MET A 1 1.43 39.14 -0.26
C MET A 1 2.71 38.28 -0.21
N GLY A 2 3.90 38.85 0.11
CA GLY A 2 5.17 38.11 0.15
C GLY A 2 5.63 37.58 1.52
N ASP A 3 4.87 37.80 2.60
CA ASP A 3 5.34 37.55 3.98
C ASP A 3 4.73 36.28 4.64
N ARG A 4 3.75 35.63 3.99
CA ARG A 4 3.09 34.41 4.52
C ARG A 4 3.71 33.08 4.03
N LEU A 5 4.44 33.09 2.91
CA LEU A 5 5.16 31.91 2.41
C LEU A 5 6.51 31.69 3.14
N SER A 6 7.12 32.75 3.69
CA SER A 6 8.36 32.67 4.48
C SER A 6 8.15 31.92 5.80
N ARG A 7 7.05 32.20 6.51
CA ARG A 7 6.78 31.63 7.84
C ARG A 7 6.43 30.13 7.82
N ARG A 8 5.99 29.58 6.69
CA ARG A 8 5.74 28.13 6.54
C ARG A 8 7.03 27.34 6.25
N ARG A 9 8.04 27.94 5.62
CA ARG A 9 9.38 27.33 5.51
C ARG A 9 10.11 27.31 6.85
N GLU A 10 9.92 28.34 7.69
CA GLU A 10 10.45 28.34 9.06
C GLU A 10 9.79 27.28 9.95
N ALA A 11 8.48 27.05 9.84
CA ALA A 11 7.79 26.00 10.62
C ALA A 11 8.24 24.56 10.26
N LEU A 12 8.55 24.29 8.98
CA LEU A 12 9.07 22.98 8.55
C LEU A 12 10.53 22.76 8.96
N LEU A 13 11.35 23.83 8.95
CA LEU A 13 12.73 23.82 9.45
C LEU A 13 12.80 23.76 10.98
N LEU A 14 11.84 24.35 11.70
CA LEU A 14 11.68 24.19 13.15
C LEU A 14 11.20 22.79 13.53
N ALA A 15 10.36 22.13 12.74
CA ALA A 15 9.99 20.73 12.96
C ALA A 15 11.18 19.78 12.76
N LEU A 16 12.02 20.00 11.73
CA LEU A 16 13.28 19.25 11.57
C LEU A 16 14.31 19.58 12.67
N GLY A 17 14.39 20.85 13.10
CA GLY A 17 15.31 21.30 14.15
C GLY A 17 14.92 20.85 15.55
N CYS A 18 13.62 20.73 15.86
CA CYS A 18 13.14 20.24 17.15
C CYS A 18 13.27 18.72 17.31
N VAL A 19 13.22 17.94 16.21
CA VAL A 19 13.47 16.48 16.24
C VAL A 19 14.94 16.19 16.56
N ILE A 20 15.88 17.04 16.12
CA ILE A 20 17.32 16.89 16.46
C ILE A 20 17.59 17.24 17.93
N LEU A 21 16.82 18.14 18.54
CA LEU A 21 17.06 18.57 19.93
C LEU A 21 16.50 17.62 21.00
N ALA A 22 15.37 16.94 20.75
CA ALA A 22 14.78 16.00 21.71
C ALA A 22 15.60 14.70 21.87
N ALA A 23 16.20 14.18 20.78
CA ALA A 23 17.02 12.98 20.82
C ALA A 23 18.29 13.14 21.70
N ASN A 24 18.80 14.36 21.88
CA ASN A 24 20.05 14.61 22.62
C ASN A 24 19.93 14.47 24.14
N ALA A 25 18.73 14.63 24.73
CA ALA A 25 18.55 14.50 26.19
C ALA A 25 18.54 13.03 26.65
N SER A 26 17.92 12.15 25.86
CA SER A 26 17.88 10.69 26.12
C SER A 26 19.26 10.04 25.95
N LEU A 27 20.04 10.50 24.96
CA LEU A 27 21.40 10.00 24.65
C LEU A 27 22.36 10.11 25.85
N ALA A 28 22.32 11.23 26.57
CA ALA A 28 23.20 11.48 27.71
C ALA A 28 22.94 10.55 28.91
N LEU A 29 21.69 10.13 29.13
CA LEU A 29 21.33 9.18 30.19
C LEU A 29 21.75 7.74 29.86
N ALA A 30 21.75 7.37 28.57
CA ALA A 30 22.18 6.05 28.10
C ALA A 30 23.70 5.93 27.83
N GLY A 31 24.45 7.03 27.90
CA GLY A 31 25.89 7.06 27.61
C GLY A 31 26.22 6.86 26.13
N ALA A 32 25.23 6.99 25.23
CA ALA A 32 25.44 6.98 23.80
C ALA A 32 25.84 8.38 23.31
N THR A 33 26.79 8.46 22.39
CA THR A 33 27.27 9.73 21.82
C THR A 33 26.54 10.11 20.54
N GLU A 34 25.85 9.17 19.90
CA GLU A 34 25.14 9.34 18.64
C GLU A 34 24.05 8.26 18.52
N ALA A 35 22.89 8.61 17.95
CA ALA A 35 21.86 7.68 17.52
C ALA A 35 21.42 7.96 16.07
N ILE A 36 21.32 6.92 15.25
CA ILE A 36 20.80 6.98 13.88
C ILE A 36 19.63 6.00 13.75
N LEU A 37 18.49 6.50 13.28
CA LEU A 37 17.26 5.72 13.11
C LEU A 37 16.95 5.55 11.62
N ARG A 38 16.52 4.35 11.22
CA ARG A 38 16.00 4.04 9.88
C ARG A 38 14.77 3.16 10.03
N GLY A 39 13.60 3.60 9.56
CA GLY A 39 12.35 2.84 9.77
C GLY A 39 11.94 2.69 11.24
N ALA A 40 12.55 3.48 12.14
CA ALA A 40 12.27 3.52 13.57
C ALA A 40 12.14 4.97 14.03
N VAL A 41 11.44 5.19 15.14
CA VAL A 41 11.21 6.50 15.75
C VAL A 41 11.36 6.41 17.27
N GLU A 42 11.83 7.49 17.90
CA GLU A 42 11.78 7.64 19.35
C GLU A 42 10.41 8.22 19.75
N ARG A 43 9.74 7.58 20.71
CA ARG A 43 8.45 7.98 21.25
C ARG A 43 8.37 7.64 22.72
N GLU A 44 8.07 8.63 23.55
CA GLU A 44 7.84 8.45 24.99
C GLU A 44 8.99 7.70 25.70
N GLY A 45 10.24 7.95 25.30
CA GLY A 45 11.42 7.30 25.87
C GLY A 45 11.67 5.86 25.39
N ALA A 46 10.97 5.40 24.36
CA ALA A 46 11.20 4.12 23.70
C ALA A 46 11.51 4.32 22.21
N TYR A 47 12.25 3.39 21.62
CA TYR A 47 12.39 3.27 20.17
C TYR A 47 11.38 2.25 19.65
N GLU A 48 10.61 2.63 18.63
CA GLU A 48 9.55 1.84 18.03
C GLU A 48 9.70 1.85 16.50
N LEU A 49 9.00 0.95 15.80
CA LEU A 49 8.89 1.02 14.34
C LEU A 49 8.20 2.32 13.92
N ALA A 50 8.65 2.89 12.80
CA ALA A 50 7.99 4.04 12.21
C ALA A 50 6.58 3.66 11.73
N ALA A 51 5.65 4.61 11.83
CA ALA A 51 4.36 4.45 11.17
C ALA A 51 4.59 4.43 9.65
N GLY A 52 4.00 3.46 8.96
CA GLY A 52 3.92 3.50 7.51
C GLY A 52 2.76 4.39 7.03
N PRO A 53 2.61 4.53 5.71
CA PRO A 53 1.43 5.17 5.13
C PRO A 53 0.15 4.42 5.52
N ASN A 54 -0.91 5.16 5.80
CA ASN A 54 -2.24 4.61 6.03
C ASN A 54 -3.19 5.20 4.99
N VAL A 55 -3.71 4.36 4.10
CA VAL A 55 -4.64 4.76 3.05
C VAL A 55 -6.04 4.38 3.48
N GLU A 56 -6.86 5.38 3.79
CA GLU A 56 -8.22 5.18 4.26
C GLU A 56 -9.17 6.24 3.68
N GLY A 57 -10.45 5.89 3.59
CA GLY A 57 -11.50 6.85 3.23
C GLY A 57 -12.43 6.38 2.11
N VAL A 58 -13.21 7.31 1.59
CA VAL A 58 -14.09 7.08 0.43
C VAL A 58 -13.42 7.61 -0.82
N VAL A 59 -13.30 6.76 -1.82
CA VAL A 59 -12.50 7.02 -3.01
C VAL A 59 -13.42 7.11 -4.22
N PHE A 60 -13.34 8.21 -4.95
CA PHE A 60 -14.10 8.36 -6.17
C PHE A 60 -13.33 7.80 -7.36
N LEU A 61 -13.81 6.68 -7.89
CA LEU A 61 -13.22 6.01 -9.03
C LEU A 61 -13.84 6.48 -10.35
N ARG A 62 -12.97 6.86 -11.30
CA ARG A 62 -13.37 7.07 -12.68
C ARG A 62 -12.25 6.89 -13.70
N GLN A 63 -12.60 6.26 -14.82
CA GLN A 63 -11.77 6.18 -16.01
C GLN A 63 -11.80 7.48 -16.83
N VAL A 64 -10.63 7.89 -17.31
CA VAL A 64 -10.48 8.87 -18.39
C VAL A 64 -10.54 8.10 -19.72
N TYR A 65 -11.52 8.42 -20.55
CA TYR A 65 -11.77 7.69 -21.80
C TYR A 65 -10.85 8.17 -22.94
N PRO A 66 -10.70 7.36 -24.01
CA PRO A 66 -9.93 7.79 -25.18
C PRO A 66 -10.48 9.11 -25.72
N ARG A 67 -9.59 10.10 -25.94
CA ARG A 67 -9.86 11.50 -26.33
C ARG A 67 -10.23 12.45 -25.19
N GLU A 68 -10.43 11.95 -23.97
CA GLU A 68 -10.49 12.81 -22.79
C GLU A 68 -9.05 13.06 -22.30
N GLU A 69 -8.76 14.30 -21.95
CA GLU A 69 -7.49 14.65 -21.28
C GLU A 69 -7.66 14.82 -19.76
N SER A 70 -8.90 14.81 -19.28
CA SER A 70 -9.32 14.95 -17.88
C SER A 70 -10.75 14.45 -17.72
N TRP A 71 -11.25 14.36 -16.49
CA TRP A 71 -12.68 14.24 -16.23
C TRP A 71 -13.44 15.45 -16.81
N PRO A 72 -14.58 15.27 -17.51
CA PRO A 72 -15.49 16.36 -17.85
C PRO A 72 -16.00 17.12 -16.62
N GLU A 73 -16.35 18.39 -16.85
CA GLU A 73 -16.71 19.37 -15.82
C GLU A 73 -17.76 18.87 -14.81
N PRO A 74 -18.89 18.24 -15.20
CA PRO A 74 -19.89 17.78 -14.23
C PRO A 74 -19.33 16.79 -13.20
N VAL A 75 -18.27 16.07 -13.58
CA VAL A 75 -17.61 15.11 -12.69
C VAL A 75 -16.58 15.79 -11.79
N ILE A 76 -15.87 16.80 -12.29
CA ILE A 76 -15.00 17.63 -11.45
C ILE A 76 -15.83 18.37 -10.40
N GLU A 77 -16.96 18.96 -10.81
CA GLU A 77 -17.91 19.61 -9.90
C GLU A 77 -18.44 18.63 -8.85
N ALA A 78 -18.82 17.41 -9.25
CA ALA A 78 -19.29 16.39 -8.33
C ALA A 78 -18.19 15.98 -7.34
N PHE A 79 -16.97 15.75 -7.83
CA PHE A 79 -15.81 15.52 -6.98
C PHE A 79 -15.70 16.64 -5.96
N HIS A 80 -15.58 17.90 -6.38
CA HIS A 80 -15.40 19.05 -5.47
C HIS A 80 -16.54 19.24 -4.46
N ARG A 81 -17.80 18.96 -4.83
CA ARG A 81 -18.97 19.25 -4.00
C ARG A 81 -19.25 18.22 -2.91
N VAL A 82 -18.91 16.94 -3.12
CA VAL A 82 -19.25 15.87 -2.18
C VAL A 82 -18.23 15.81 -1.04
N ASP A 83 -18.62 16.27 0.15
CA ASP A 83 -17.75 16.49 1.33
C ASP A 83 -17.23 15.20 2.00
N TRP A 84 -17.78 14.05 1.62
CA TRP A 84 -17.37 12.74 2.11
C TRP A 84 -16.44 11.96 1.19
N ILE A 85 -16.04 12.52 0.04
CA ILE A 85 -14.98 11.96 -0.79
C ILE A 85 -13.62 12.39 -0.22
N ASP A 86 -12.74 11.41 0.02
CA ASP A 86 -11.40 11.60 0.56
C ASP A 86 -10.30 11.45 -0.51
N ALA A 87 -10.56 10.77 -1.63
CA ALA A 87 -9.59 10.66 -2.72
C ALA A 87 -10.23 10.56 -4.11
N ALA A 88 -9.46 10.95 -5.13
CA ALA A 88 -9.73 10.61 -6.52
C ALA A 88 -8.98 9.33 -6.90
N SER A 89 -9.59 8.45 -7.69
CA SER A 89 -8.97 7.24 -8.25
C SER A 89 -9.17 7.24 -9.76
N VAL A 90 -8.08 7.40 -10.50
CA VAL A 90 -8.12 7.67 -11.93
C VAL A 90 -7.62 6.47 -12.70
N ARG A 91 -8.45 5.94 -13.60
CA ARG A 91 -8.02 4.89 -14.54
C ARG A 91 -7.65 5.47 -15.89
N VAL A 92 -6.50 5.07 -16.41
CA VAL A 92 -6.02 5.41 -17.75
C VAL A 92 -5.55 4.12 -18.41
N ARG A 93 -5.98 3.86 -19.66
CA ARG A 93 -5.44 2.70 -20.40
C ARG A 93 -3.95 2.87 -20.57
N TRP A 94 -3.18 1.80 -20.39
CA TRP A 94 -1.73 1.87 -20.62
C TRP A 94 -1.43 2.33 -22.06
N ALA A 95 -2.24 1.95 -23.04
CA ALA A 95 -2.13 2.45 -24.41
C ALA A 95 -2.25 3.97 -24.56
N ASP A 96 -3.02 4.64 -23.70
CA ASP A 96 -3.17 6.10 -23.72
C ASP A 96 -2.09 6.80 -22.87
N LEU A 97 -1.62 6.11 -21.83
CA LEU A 97 -0.52 6.54 -20.98
C LEU A 97 0.83 6.44 -21.69
N GLU A 98 1.06 5.39 -22.48
CA GLU A 98 2.33 5.11 -23.15
C GLU A 98 2.07 4.72 -24.62
N PRO A 99 1.69 5.70 -25.47
CA PRO A 99 1.35 5.45 -26.87
C PRO A 99 2.50 4.87 -27.71
N SER A 100 3.75 5.02 -27.26
CA SER A 100 4.96 4.42 -27.86
C SER A 100 5.99 4.15 -26.75
N ASP A 101 6.87 3.17 -26.95
CA ASP A 101 7.84 2.70 -25.94
C ASP A 101 8.58 3.86 -25.25
N GLN A 102 8.45 3.92 -23.92
CA GLN A 102 9.01 4.93 -23.03
C GLN A 102 8.56 6.39 -23.27
N GLN A 103 7.52 6.61 -24.08
CA GLN A 103 6.94 7.94 -24.29
C GLN A 103 5.63 8.07 -23.53
N PHE A 104 5.73 8.56 -22.29
CA PHE A 104 4.60 8.65 -21.39
C PHE A 104 3.82 9.97 -21.53
N ASN A 105 2.50 9.86 -21.67
CA ASN A 105 1.52 10.95 -21.64
C ASN A 105 0.82 11.01 -20.27
N TRP A 106 1.32 11.87 -19.40
CA TRP A 106 0.83 12.01 -18.03
C TRP A 106 -0.37 12.95 -17.85
N ARG A 107 -0.87 13.57 -18.93
CA ARG A 107 -1.85 14.68 -18.86
C ARG A 107 -3.09 14.36 -18.05
N ALA A 108 -3.64 13.15 -18.21
CA ALA A 108 -4.82 12.71 -17.48
C ALA A 108 -4.61 12.75 -15.96
N PHE A 109 -3.51 12.18 -15.47
CA PHE A 109 -3.18 12.19 -14.05
C PHE A 109 -2.82 13.60 -13.56
N ASP A 110 -2.04 14.36 -14.33
CA ASP A 110 -1.63 15.72 -13.96
C ASP A 110 -2.82 16.67 -13.77
N ARG A 111 -3.83 16.58 -14.65
CA ARG A 111 -5.01 17.44 -14.58
C ARG A 111 -5.89 17.09 -13.38
N ILE A 112 -6.09 15.82 -13.09
CA ILE A 112 -6.85 15.43 -11.88
C ILE A 112 -6.06 15.79 -10.62
N LEU A 113 -4.74 15.61 -10.60
CA LEU A 113 -3.90 16.06 -9.49
C LEU A 113 -3.98 17.58 -9.27
N ALA A 114 -4.08 18.37 -10.34
CA ALA A 114 -4.34 19.80 -10.23
C ALA A 114 -5.72 20.11 -9.61
N GLU A 115 -6.77 19.37 -9.96
CA GLU A 115 -8.09 19.52 -9.33
C GLU A 115 -8.11 19.08 -7.87
N VAL A 116 -7.31 18.07 -7.48
CA VAL A 116 -7.09 17.70 -6.07
C VAL A 116 -6.41 18.83 -5.32
N ARG A 117 -5.33 19.41 -5.86
CA ARG A 117 -4.64 20.56 -5.23
C ARG A 117 -5.57 21.76 -5.06
N LYS A 118 -6.34 22.09 -6.10
CA LYS A 118 -7.34 23.17 -6.08
C LYS A 118 -8.42 22.94 -5.01
N HIS A 119 -8.93 21.71 -4.88
CA HIS A 119 -9.82 21.37 -3.79
C HIS A 119 -9.15 21.59 -2.41
N ASN A 120 -7.91 21.12 -2.23
CA ASN A 120 -7.20 21.24 -0.96
C ASN A 120 -6.83 22.69 -0.60
N GLU A 121 -6.65 23.56 -1.60
CA GLU A 121 -6.50 25.01 -1.40
C GLU A 121 -7.79 25.65 -0.89
N TRP A 122 -8.94 25.18 -1.36
CA TRP A 122 -10.26 25.66 -0.95
C TRP A 122 -10.74 25.05 0.37
N HIS A 123 -10.30 23.82 0.69
CA HIS A 123 -10.76 23.00 1.81
C HIS A 123 -9.58 22.40 2.60
N PRO A 124 -8.72 23.23 3.23
CA PRO A 124 -7.54 22.76 3.95
C PRO A 124 -7.85 21.82 5.14
N GLU A 125 -9.07 21.85 5.66
CA GLU A 125 -9.56 20.98 6.74
C GLU A 125 -9.94 19.56 6.29
N SER A 126 -10.17 19.36 5.00
CA SER A 126 -10.56 18.06 4.42
C SER A 126 -9.74 17.76 3.16
N PRO A 127 -8.41 17.65 3.28
CA PRO A 127 -7.54 17.44 2.14
C PRO A 127 -7.83 16.09 1.49
N ARG A 128 -7.76 16.06 0.17
CA ARG A 128 -7.92 14.87 -0.65
C ARG A 128 -6.63 14.42 -1.28
N THR A 129 -6.61 13.17 -1.68
CA THR A 129 -5.47 12.51 -2.33
C THR A 129 -5.84 11.93 -3.69
N LEU A 130 -4.87 11.32 -4.37
CA LEU A 130 -4.97 10.73 -5.69
C LEU A 130 -4.41 9.31 -5.71
N HIS A 131 -5.19 8.38 -6.27
CA HIS A 131 -4.77 7.06 -6.68
C HIS A 131 -4.59 7.06 -8.20
N ILE A 132 -3.44 6.63 -8.69
CA ILE A 132 -3.13 6.57 -10.13
C ILE A 132 -3.17 5.12 -10.62
N ARG A 133 -4.02 4.86 -11.61
CA ARG A 133 -4.31 3.50 -12.09
C ARG A 133 -4.04 3.35 -13.60
N PRO A 134 -2.82 3.00 -14.03
CA PRO A 134 -2.64 2.46 -15.38
C PRO A 134 -3.39 1.13 -15.49
N MET A 135 -4.10 0.91 -16.59
CA MET A 135 -4.81 -0.34 -16.85
C MET A 135 -4.09 -1.14 -17.94
N GLY A 136 -3.79 -2.41 -17.67
CA GLY A 136 -3.08 -3.33 -18.53
C GLY A 136 -4.03 -4.30 -19.22
N GLY A 137 -3.60 -5.56 -19.40
CA GLY A 137 -4.42 -6.57 -20.06
C GLY A 137 -4.81 -6.19 -21.50
N GLU A 138 -6.10 -6.04 -21.78
CA GLU A 138 -6.60 -5.59 -23.10
C GLU A 138 -6.35 -4.10 -23.39
N HIS A 139 -5.85 -3.36 -22.40
CA HIS A 139 -5.59 -1.93 -22.47
C HIS A 139 -4.11 -1.59 -22.72
N VAL A 140 -3.26 -2.58 -22.98
CA VAL A 140 -1.85 -2.37 -23.36
C VAL A 140 -1.71 -1.76 -24.75
N PRO A 141 -0.62 -1.01 -25.03
CA PRO A 141 -0.42 -0.41 -26.34
C PRO A 141 -0.10 -1.43 -27.43
N ALA A 142 -0.42 -1.10 -28.67
CA ALA A 142 -0.19 -1.98 -29.83
C ALA A 142 1.29 -2.28 -30.09
N TRP A 143 2.21 -1.35 -29.74
CA TRP A 143 3.65 -1.52 -29.96
C TRP A 143 4.29 -2.62 -29.08
N PHE A 144 3.56 -3.14 -28.07
CA PHE A 144 4.07 -4.22 -27.22
C PHE A 144 4.54 -5.43 -28.04
N GLU A 145 3.77 -5.86 -29.04
CA GLU A 145 4.14 -7.00 -29.89
C GLU A 145 5.42 -6.74 -30.69
N GLU A 146 5.54 -5.54 -31.26
CA GLU A 146 6.72 -5.10 -32.00
C GLU A 146 7.96 -5.09 -31.10
N SER A 147 7.77 -4.81 -29.80
CA SER A 147 8.84 -4.85 -28.80
C SER A 147 9.18 -6.26 -28.28
N GLY A 148 8.43 -7.29 -28.72
CA GLY A 148 8.66 -8.69 -28.32
C GLY A 148 7.84 -9.17 -27.12
N VAL A 149 6.83 -8.41 -26.67
CA VAL A 149 5.85 -8.91 -25.69
C VAL A 149 5.01 -10.00 -26.35
N LYS A 150 4.95 -11.17 -25.70
CA LYS A 150 4.10 -12.27 -26.18
C LYS A 150 2.65 -11.95 -25.84
N MET A 151 1.78 -12.00 -26.83
CA MET A 151 0.33 -11.84 -26.68
C MET A 151 -0.39 -13.13 -27.07
N TYR A 152 -1.64 -13.28 -26.65
CA TYR A 152 -2.52 -14.36 -27.12
C TYR A 152 -3.95 -13.87 -27.30
N ASP A 153 -4.66 -14.51 -28.24
CA ASP A 153 -6.09 -14.28 -28.46
C ASP A 153 -6.91 -15.19 -27.56
N THR A 154 -7.98 -14.66 -26.97
CA THR A 154 -8.93 -15.41 -26.17
C THR A 154 -10.31 -14.76 -26.22
N LEU A 155 -11.25 -15.26 -25.41
CA LEU A 155 -12.63 -14.82 -25.39
C LEU A 155 -13.03 -14.33 -24.01
N ASP A 156 -13.58 -13.13 -23.97
CA ASP A 156 -14.12 -12.49 -22.80
C ASP A 156 -15.63 -12.78 -22.66
N PRO A 157 -16.06 -13.55 -21.64
CA PRO A 157 -17.48 -13.85 -21.43
C PRO A 157 -18.21 -12.63 -20.86
N HIS A 158 -19.32 -12.26 -21.50
CA HIS A 158 -20.22 -11.20 -21.04
C HIS A 158 -21.66 -11.66 -21.07
N ARG A 159 -22.38 -11.45 -19.96
CA ARG A 159 -23.84 -11.61 -19.92
C ARG A 159 -24.50 -10.30 -20.26
N ARG A 160 -25.14 -10.23 -21.43
CA ARG A 160 -25.96 -9.07 -21.83
C ARG A 160 -27.42 -9.51 -21.87
N ARG A 161 -28.26 -8.90 -21.01
CA ARG A 161 -29.70 -9.23 -20.88
C ARG A 161 -29.97 -10.72 -20.65
N GLY A 162 -29.15 -11.37 -19.81
CA GLY A 162 -29.27 -12.79 -19.49
C GLY A 162 -28.65 -13.74 -20.51
N THR A 163 -28.28 -13.27 -21.71
CA THR A 163 -27.60 -14.08 -22.73
C THR A 163 -26.09 -13.99 -22.55
N LEU A 164 -25.43 -15.15 -22.43
CA LEU A 164 -23.97 -15.24 -22.46
C LEU A 164 -23.46 -15.02 -23.89
N THR A 165 -22.56 -14.07 -24.06
CA THR A 165 -21.89 -13.71 -25.31
C THR A 165 -20.39 -13.67 -25.07
N TYR A 166 -19.60 -13.85 -26.13
CA TYR A 166 -18.14 -13.85 -26.05
C TYR A 166 -17.57 -12.76 -26.95
N ARG A 167 -16.70 -11.92 -26.39
CA ARG A 167 -15.99 -10.87 -27.11
C ARG A 167 -14.53 -11.30 -27.31
N PRO A 168 -14.00 -11.32 -28.54
CA PRO A 168 -12.57 -11.55 -28.75
C PRO A 168 -11.75 -10.46 -28.05
N ILE A 169 -10.74 -10.88 -27.30
CA ILE A 169 -9.76 -10.00 -26.67
C ILE A 169 -8.35 -10.53 -26.94
N ARG A 170 -7.37 -9.63 -26.92
CA ARG A 170 -5.95 -9.93 -27.08
C ARG A 170 -5.18 -9.32 -25.94
N ILE A 171 -4.47 -10.14 -25.17
CA ILE A 171 -3.82 -9.73 -23.92
C ILE A 171 -2.41 -10.35 -23.82
N PRO A 172 -1.50 -9.79 -22.99
CA PRO A 172 -0.18 -10.39 -22.75
C PRO A 172 -0.29 -11.83 -22.27
N VAL A 173 0.67 -12.69 -22.61
CA VAL A 173 0.79 -14.01 -21.97
C VAL A 173 1.29 -13.80 -20.53
N PRO A 174 0.65 -14.39 -19.50
CA PRO A 174 0.95 -14.08 -18.10
C PRO A 174 2.26 -14.69 -17.57
N TYR A 175 2.87 -15.61 -18.31
CA TYR A 175 4.10 -16.33 -17.93
C TYR A 175 5.10 -16.40 -19.07
N ASP A 176 6.38 -16.63 -18.75
CA ASP A 176 7.47 -16.75 -19.72
C ASP A 176 7.53 -15.59 -20.72
N ASN A 177 7.20 -14.39 -20.21
CA ASN A 177 7.07 -13.16 -20.97
C ASN A 177 7.99 -12.07 -20.40
N PRO A 178 9.33 -12.27 -20.46
CA PRO A 178 10.28 -11.39 -19.80
C PRO A 178 10.20 -9.94 -20.31
N ARG A 179 9.84 -9.74 -21.59
CA ARG A 179 9.64 -8.40 -22.15
C ARG A 179 8.45 -7.69 -21.51
N PHE A 180 7.36 -8.40 -21.21
CA PHE A 180 6.24 -7.81 -20.48
C PHE A 180 6.62 -7.41 -19.05
N LEU A 181 7.37 -8.25 -18.34
CA LEU A 181 7.90 -7.92 -17.01
C LEU A 181 8.86 -6.72 -17.05
N GLU A 182 9.64 -6.57 -18.11
CA GLU A 182 10.47 -5.38 -18.34
C GLU A 182 9.61 -4.12 -18.49
N GLN A 183 8.55 -4.17 -19.31
CA GLN A 183 7.64 -3.04 -19.49
C GLN A 183 6.88 -2.67 -18.21
N LEU A 184 6.45 -3.67 -17.42
CA LEU A 184 5.90 -3.44 -16.08
C LEU A 184 6.87 -2.68 -15.17
N ARG A 185 8.15 -3.06 -15.16
CA ARG A 185 9.16 -2.32 -14.39
C ARG A 185 9.28 -0.88 -14.87
N GLN A 186 9.36 -0.67 -16.19
CA GLN A 186 9.54 0.68 -16.74
C GLN A 186 8.36 1.60 -16.42
N VAL A 187 7.11 1.14 -16.54
CA VAL A 187 5.96 1.99 -16.20
C VAL A 187 5.93 2.35 -14.71
N TYR A 188 6.27 1.43 -13.81
CA TYR A 188 6.32 1.71 -12.37
C TYR A 188 7.47 2.65 -12.00
N ILE A 189 8.66 2.46 -12.59
CA ILE A 189 9.78 3.39 -12.45
C ILE A 189 9.38 4.78 -12.94
N ALA A 190 8.73 4.89 -14.10
CA ALA A 190 8.30 6.16 -14.67
C ALA A 190 7.24 6.86 -13.79
N MET A 191 6.26 6.11 -13.26
CA MET A 191 5.27 6.63 -12.31
C MET A 191 5.94 7.15 -11.03
N ARG A 192 6.86 6.40 -10.44
CA ARG A 192 7.59 6.84 -9.23
C ARG A 192 8.50 8.03 -9.49
N ASN A 193 9.25 8.04 -10.59
CA ASN A 193 10.11 9.17 -10.92
C ASN A 193 9.31 10.47 -11.09
N ARG A 194 8.06 10.36 -11.57
CA ARG A 194 7.19 11.52 -11.75
C ARG A 194 6.49 11.98 -10.46
N TYR A 195 5.94 11.03 -9.69
CA TYR A 195 5.02 11.33 -8.58
C TYR A 195 5.54 10.92 -7.21
N GLY A 196 6.70 10.27 -7.14
CA GLY A 196 7.25 9.69 -5.91
C GLY A 196 7.46 10.71 -4.80
N ASP A 197 7.75 11.96 -5.13
CA ASP A 197 7.92 13.03 -4.13
C ASP A 197 6.66 13.85 -3.88
N ASP A 198 5.55 13.54 -4.57
CA ASP A 198 4.27 14.21 -4.36
C ASP A 198 3.44 13.52 -3.26
N PRO A 199 3.23 14.17 -2.10
CA PRO A 199 2.50 13.56 -0.99
C PRO A 199 1.00 13.36 -1.26
N LEU A 200 0.45 13.99 -2.30
CA LEU A 200 -0.96 13.82 -2.68
C LEU A 200 -1.19 12.54 -3.50
N VAL A 201 -0.15 11.96 -4.10
CA VAL A 201 -0.25 10.68 -4.81
C VAL A 201 0.00 9.56 -3.82
N THR A 202 -1.08 9.00 -3.28
CA THR A 202 -1.01 8.06 -2.15
C THR A 202 -0.98 6.61 -2.57
N VAL A 203 -1.53 6.25 -3.73
CA VAL A 203 -1.61 4.85 -4.19
C VAL A 203 -1.25 4.73 -5.65
N TYR A 204 -0.44 3.70 -5.94
CA TYR A 204 -0.02 3.29 -7.27
C TYR A 204 -0.70 1.95 -7.58
N HIS A 205 -1.60 1.92 -8.56
CA HIS A 205 -2.21 0.66 -8.97
C HIS A 205 -1.18 -0.23 -9.66
N GLY A 206 -1.10 -1.46 -9.20
CA GLY A 206 -0.49 -2.54 -9.93
C GLY A 206 -1.35 -2.92 -11.11
N THR A 207 -0.73 -3.05 -12.26
CA THR A 207 -1.29 -3.59 -13.47
C THR A 207 -0.60 -4.90 -13.85
N TRP A 208 -1.23 -5.72 -14.68
CA TRP A 208 -0.76 -7.05 -15.02
C TRP A 208 -1.36 -7.54 -16.34
N SER A 209 -1.06 -8.79 -16.68
CA SER A 209 -1.68 -9.56 -17.76
C SER A 209 -3.15 -9.87 -17.42
N ALA A 210 -3.95 -8.80 -17.31
CA ALA A 210 -5.35 -8.82 -16.97
C ALA A 210 -6.26 -9.08 -18.18
N GLY A 211 -7.53 -9.28 -17.88
CA GLY A 211 -8.61 -9.20 -18.86
C GLY A 211 -9.25 -7.82 -18.83
N PRO A 212 -10.58 -7.74 -18.97
CA PRO A 212 -11.30 -6.48 -18.88
C PRO A 212 -11.14 -5.84 -17.50
N TRP A 213 -11.14 -4.51 -17.48
CA TRP A 213 -11.12 -3.72 -16.24
C TRP A 213 -9.86 -3.88 -15.37
N ASP A 214 -8.78 -4.38 -15.95
CA ASP A 214 -7.49 -4.66 -15.29
C ASP A 214 -7.56 -5.72 -14.18
N GLU A 215 -8.58 -6.59 -14.21
CA GLU A 215 -8.78 -7.66 -13.22
C GLU A 215 -8.08 -8.97 -13.61
N ILE A 216 -7.92 -9.88 -12.63
CA ILE A 216 -7.43 -11.24 -12.90
C ILE A 216 -8.33 -11.89 -13.95
N PHE A 217 -7.71 -12.41 -15.01
CA PHE A 217 -8.43 -13.06 -16.08
C PHE A 217 -7.82 -14.41 -16.41
N HIS A 218 -8.67 -15.42 -16.32
CA HIS A 218 -8.36 -16.76 -16.75
C HIS A 218 -9.41 -17.17 -17.79
N PRO A 219 -9.02 -17.57 -19.02
CA PRO A 219 -9.97 -17.98 -20.06
C PRO A 219 -10.97 -19.02 -19.55
N GLN A 220 -12.26 -18.71 -19.64
CA GLN A 220 -13.35 -19.54 -19.13
C GLN A 220 -13.97 -20.41 -20.24
N ASP A 221 -14.70 -21.45 -19.84
CA ASP A 221 -15.43 -22.34 -20.74
C ASP A 221 -14.53 -22.94 -21.83
N ASN A 222 -14.89 -22.76 -23.11
CA ASN A 222 -14.11 -23.23 -24.27
C ASN A 222 -13.20 -22.14 -24.86
N ALA A 223 -12.96 -21.05 -24.13
CA ALA A 223 -12.07 -19.98 -24.59
C ALA A 223 -10.63 -20.48 -24.73
N PRO A 224 -9.87 -20.03 -25.75
CA PRO A 224 -8.47 -20.42 -25.90
C PRO A 224 -7.63 -20.03 -24.67
N LEU A 225 -6.87 -21.00 -24.17
CA LEU A 225 -5.86 -20.79 -23.14
C LEU A 225 -4.55 -20.26 -23.76
N PRO A 226 -3.72 -19.54 -23.00
CA PRO A 226 -2.42 -19.08 -23.50
C PRO A 226 -1.53 -20.26 -23.92
N PRO A 227 -0.63 -20.08 -24.92
CA PRO A 227 0.25 -21.15 -25.38
C PRO A 227 1.08 -21.77 -24.25
N GLY A 228 1.14 -23.11 -24.20
CA GLY A 228 1.93 -23.85 -23.19
C GLY A 228 1.35 -23.82 -21.76
N TYR A 229 0.06 -23.51 -21.62
CA TYR A 229 -0.62 -23.35 -20.33
C TYR A 229 -0.50 -24.57 -19.42
N THR A 230 -0.16 -24.30 -18.16
CA THR A 230 -0.49 -25.12 -17.00
C THR A 230 -0.99 -24.20 -15.88
N LYS A 231 -1.70 -24.75 -14.88
CA LYS A 231 -2.17 -23.96 -13.72
C LYS A 231 -0.99 -23.35 -12.96
N GLU A 232 0.08 -24.12 -12.80
CA GLU A 232 1.29 -23.74 -12.06
C GLU A 232 2.01 -22.60 -12.78
N ARG A 233 2.15 -22.67 -14.10
CA ARG A 233 2.76 -21.59 -14.90
C ARG A 233 1.94 -20.31 -14.83
N PHE A 234 0.61 -20.42 -14.90
CA PHE A 234 -0.27 -19.27 -14.76
C PHE A 234 -0.08 -18.57 -13.41
N VAL A 235 -0.16 -19.32 -12.31
CA VAL A 235 0.00 -18.77 -10.96
C VAL A 235 1.41 -18.17 -10.77
N GLN A 236 2.46 -18.88 -11.21
CA GLN A 236 3.83 -18.39 -11.11
C GLN A 236 4.04 -17.10 -11.91
N GLY A 237 3.47 -17.00 -13.12
CA GLY A 237 3.53 -15.79 -13.93
C GLY A 237 2.83 -14.59 -13.26
N MET A 238 1.72 -14.82 -12.56
CA MET A 238 1.06 -13.76 -11.77
C MET A 238 1.92 -13.35 -10.56
N ILE A 239 2.61 -14.29 -9.92
CA ILE A 239 3.56 -14.00 -8.83
C ILE A 239 4.72 -13.15 -9.33
N GLU A 240 5.28 -13.43 -10.50
CA GLU A 240 6.38 -12.64 -11.08
C GLU A 240 5.96 -11.19 -11.35
N GLN A 241 4.72 -10.97 -11.79
CA GLN A 241 4.18 -9.62 -12.02
C GLN A 241 3.92 -8.88 -10.70
N LEU A 242 3.42 -9.58 -9.67
CA LEU A 242 3.31 -9.06 -8.31
C LEU A 242 4.69 -8.67 -7.75
N ASP A 243 5.71 -9.50 -7.95
CA ASP A 243 7.07 -9.22 -7.49
C ASP A 243 7.62 -7.93 -8.14
N VAL A 244 7.34 -7.69 -9.43
CA VAL A 244 7.70 -6.43 -10.10
C VAL A 244 7.04 -5.21 -9.42
N LEU A 245 5.77 -5.30 -9.07
CA LEU A 245 5.07 -4.23 -8.34
C LEU A 245 5.66 -3.99 -6.95
N ILE A 246 5.97 -5.08 -6.22
CA ILE A 246 6.58 -4.99 -4.89
C ILE A 246 7.97 -4.34 -4.98
N ASP A 247 8.80 -4.80 -5.91
CA ASP A 247 10.17 -4.32 -6.10
C ASP A 247 10.19 -2.85 -6.49
N GLU A 248 9.37 -2.46 -7.47
CA GLU A 248 9.41 -1.12 -8.05
C GLU A 248 8.54 -0.10 -7.33
N VAL A 249 7.62 -0.49 -6.44
CA VAL A 249 6.75 0.45 -5.72
C VAL A 249 6.90 0.32 -4.22
N CYS A 250 6.62 -0.87 -3.67
CA CYS A 250 6.51 -1.08 -2.22
C CYS A 250 7.86 -0.93 -1.51
N LEU A 251 8.92 -1.57 -2.05
CA LEU A 251 10.26 -1.50 -1.47
C LEU A 251 10.91 -0.12 -1.62
N HIS A 252 10.26 0.78 -2.38
CA HIS A 252 10.62 2.20 -2.45
C HIS A 252 9.74 3.09 -1.56
N GLY A 253 9.02 2.49 -0.61
CA GLY A 253 8.22 3.21 0.38
C GLY A 253 6.94 3.82 -0.18
N LYS A 254 6.44 3.32 -1.32
CA LYS A 254 5.17 3.74 -1.92
C LYS A 254 4.10 2.68 -1.72
N VAL A 255 2.85 3.11 -1.64
CA VAL A 255 1.72 2.19 -1.49
C VAL A 255 1.32 1.68 -2.86
N ALA A 256 1.26 0.36 -2.98
CA ALA A 256 0.65 -0.31 -4.11
C ALA A 256 -0.74 -0.86 -3.75
N GLU A 257 -1.60 -0.96 -4.75
CA GLU A 257 -2.80 -1.79 -4.68
C GLU A 257 -2.86 -2.75 -5.87
N LEU A 258 -3.56 -3.88 -5.75
CA LEU A 258 -3.76 -4.82 -6.85
C LEU A 258 -5.17 -5.44 -6.79
N PRO A 259 -5.85 -5.66 -7.93
CA PRO A 259 -7.22 -6.14 -7.91
C PRO A 259 -7.29 -7.65 -7.57
N TYR A 260 -8.04 -8.02 -6.53
CA TYR A 260 -8.35 -9.40 -6.13
C TYR A 260 -9.80 -9.71 -6.48
N SER A 261 -10.09 -9.62 -7.77
CA SER A 261 -11.37 -9.93 -8.39
C SER A 261 -11.13 -10.16 -9.88
N GLY A 262 -12.18 -10.56 -10.60
CA GLY A 262 -12.13 -10.69 -12.05
C GLY A 262 -12.89 -11.87 -12.59
N LYS A 263 -12.47 -12.31 -13.77
CA LYS A 263 -13.09 -13.43 -14.49
C LYS A 263 -12.13 -14.61 -14.48
N TYR A 264 -12.21 -15.39 -13.41
CA TYR A 264 -11.45 -16.64 -13.27
C TYR A 264 -12.29 -17.71 -12.57
N PRO A 265 -11.97 -19.01 -12.77
CA PRO A 265 -12.71 -20.09 -12.13
C PRO A 265 -12.64 -20.07 -10.60
N PRO A 266 -13.57 -20.72 -9.89
CA PRO A 266 -13.52 -20.83 -8.44
C PRO A 266 -12.20 -21.42 -7.94
N LYS A 267 -11.81 -21.04 -6.72
CA LYS A 267 -10.58 -21.49 -6.05
C LYS A 267 -10.37 -23.01 -5.99
N SER A 268 -11.46 -23.80 -6.00
CA SER A 268 -11.40 -25.27 -6.07
C SER A 268 -10.88 -25.82 -7.40
N GLN A 269 -10.94 -25.02 -8.48
CA GLN A 269 -10.42 -25.36 -9.79
C GLN A 269 -8.99 -24.84 -9.98
N ILE A 270 -8.71 -23.60 -9.59
CA ILE A 270 -7.37 -23.00 -9.59
C ILE A 270 -7.25 -22.00 -8.44
N ASP A 271 -6.25 -22.19 -7.58
CA ASP A 271 -5.94 -21.23 -6.52
C ASP A 271 -4.92 -20.20 -7.01
N ILE A 272 -5.41 -19.02 -7.40
CA ILE A 272 -4.58 -17.90 -7.86
C ILE A 272 -4.22 -16.99 -6.67
N THR A 273 -5.21 -16.62 -5.86
CA THR A 273 -5.10 -15.59 -4.82
C THR A 273 -4.38 -16.06 -3.56
N GLY A 274 -4.39 -17.37 -3.26
CA GLY A 274 -3.70 -17.95 -2.11
C GLY A 274 -2.18 -17.78 -2.21
N PRO A 275 -1.54 -18.26 -3.29
CA PRO A 275 -0.11 -18.05 -3.53
C PRO A 275 0.30 -16.58 -3.60
N LEU A 276 -0.50 -15.72 -4.24
CA LEU A 276 -0.24 -14.27 -4.25
C LEU A 276 -0.29 -13.66 -2.83
N THR A 277 -1.27 -14.03 -2.02
CA THR A 277 -1.38 -13.58 -0.62
C THR A 277 -0.18 -14.03 0.20
N ALA A 278 0.23 -15.31 0.04
CA ALA A 278 1.40 -15.85 0.73
C ALA A 278 2.67 -15.09 0.32
N ARG A 279 2.83 -14.78 -0.97
CA ARG A 279 3.96 -14.00 -1.48
C ARG A 279 3.99 -12.57 -0.93
N ILE A 280 2.85 -11.88 -0.86
CA ILE A 280 2.76 -10.54 -0.25
C ILE A 280 3.24 -10.60 1.21
N VAL A 281 2.74 -11.56 1.98
CA VAL A 281 3.12 -11.72 3.40
C VAL A 281 4.59 -12.07 3.56
N GLU A 282 5.11 -12.96 2.72
CA GLU A 282 6.54 -13.33 2.71
C GLU A 282 7.42 -12.09 2.47
N ARG A 283 7.09 -11.30 1.45
CA ARG A 283 7.89 -10.15 1.01
C ARG A 283 7.75 -8.93 1.91
N LEU A 284 6.54 -8.63 2.38
CA LEU A 284 6.20 -7.36 3.02
C LEU A 284 5.73 -7.48 4.48
N GLY A 285 5.51 -8.69 4.98
CA GLY A 285 4.87 -8.95 6.28
C GLY A 285 3.34 -8.87 6.18
N ARG A 286 2.64 -9.32 7.23
CA ARG A 286 1.18 -9.19 7.26
C ARG A 286 0.81 -7.72 7.44
N ARG A 287 -0.29 -7.31 6.81
CA ARG A 287 -0.88 -5.95 6.91
C ARG A 287 0.12 -4.83 6.63
N SER A 288 1.13 -5.10 5.80
CA SER A 288 2.12 -4.11 5.40
C SER A 288 1.45 -2.80 4.95
N PRO A 289 1.88 -1.63 5.47
CA PRO A 289 1.30 -0.34 5.09
C PRO A 289 1.48 -0.02 3.60
N PHE A 290 2.35 -0.75 2.90
CA PHE A 290 2.70 -0.51 1.51
C PHE A 290 1.87 -1.33 0.51
N PHE A 291 0.97 -2.22 0.94
CA PHE A 291 0.20 -3.05 0.01
C PHE A 291 -1.26 -3.25 0.43
N TYR A 292 -2.16 -3.04 -0.54
CA TYR A 292 -3.58 -3.25 -0.41
C TYR A 292 -4.07 -4.19 -1.52
N ILE A 293 -5.00 -5.07 -1.20
CA ILE A 293 -5.78 -5.76 -2.23
C ILE A 293 -7.13 -5.08 -2.35
N GLN A 294 -7.51 -4.82 -3.59
CA GLN A 294 -8.74 -4.12 -3.93
C GLN A 294 -9.68 -5.15 -4.56
N SER A 295 -10.84 -5.42 -3.97
CA SER A 295 -11.77 -6.40 -4.52
C SER A 295 -12.98 -5.70 -5.14
N ASN A 296 -13.25 -6.00 -6.41
CA ASN A 296 -14.46 -5.54 -7.09
C ASN A 296 -15.65 -6.40 -6.71
N GLY A 297 -16.83 -5.81 -6.77
CA GLY A 297 -18.06 -6.55 -6.55
C GLY A 297 -18.57 -6.49 -5.12
N TRP A 298 -18.19 -5.45 -4.36
CA TRP A 298 -18.80 -5.17 -3.06
C TRP A 298 -20.14 -4.47 -3.23
N GLY A 299 -21.19 -4.98 -2.57
CA GLY A 299 -22.56 -4.47 -2.68
C GLY A 299 -23.57 -5.59 -2.53
N VAL A 300 -24.59 -5.60 -3.38
CA VAL A 300 -25.69 -6.57 -3.30
C VAL A 300 -25.78 -7.41 -4.58
N THR A 301 -25.88 -8.73 -4.42
CA THR A 301 -26.04 -9.68 -5.53
C THR A 301 -27.47 -9.64 -6.08
N GLY A 302 -27.68 -10.25 -7.26
CA GLY A 302 -29.00 -10.25 -7.92
C GLY A 302 -30.15 -10.88 -7.12
N ASP A 303 -29.85 -11.63 -6.06
CA ASP A 303 -30.84 -12.21 -5.12
C ASP A 303 -31.04 -11.38 -3.85
N GLY A 304 -30.41 -10.21 -3.74
CA GLY A 304 -30.52 -9.32 -2.58
C GLY A 304 -29.51 -9.57 -1.47
N THR A 305 -28.53 -10.47 -1.66
CA THR A 305 -27.53 -10.79 -0.62
C THR A 305 -26.36 -9.81 -0.61
N PRO A 306 -25.99 -9.18 0.53
CA PRO A 306 -24.77 -8.40 0.65
C PRO A 306 -23.51 -9.25 0.44
N THR A 307 -22.54 -8.73 -0.30
CA THR A 307 -21.25 -9.38 -0.56
C THR A 307 -20.08 -8.39 -0.50
N VAL A 308 -18.91 -8.88 -0.11
CA VAL A 308 -17.63 -8.15 -0.18
C VAL A 308 -16.95 -8.26 -1.53
N SER A 309 -17.31 -9.26 -2.32
CA SER A 309 -16.74 -9.53 -3.63
C SER A 309 -17.55 -10.58 -4.35
N TRP A 310 -18.42 -10.16 -5.26
CA TRP A 310 -19.26 -11.08 -6.02
C TRP A 310 -18.46 -12.18 -6.72
N GLY A 311 -18.69 -13.42 -6.28
CA GLY A 311 -18.07 -14.63 -6.85
C GLY A 311 -16.69 -14.97 -6.30
N HIS A 312 -16.10 -14.10 -5.48
CA HIS A 312 -14.72 -14.26 -4.96
C HIS A 312 -14.63 -13.99 -3.44
N GLU A 313 -15.72 -14.16 -2.70
CA GLU A 313 -15.76 -13.90 -1.25
C GLU A 313 -14.76 -14.76 -0.47
N ARG A 314 -14.45 -15.97 -0.95
CA ARG A 314 -13.42 -16.83 -0.36
C ARG A 314 -12.03 -16.21 -0.47
N ASP A 315 -11.72 -15.56 -1.57
CA ASP A 315 -10.42 -14.92 -1.78
C ASP A 315 -10.21 -13.77 -0.78
N VAL A 316 -11.25 -12.96 -0.56
CA VAL A 316 -11.26 -11.90 0.45
C VAL A 316 -11.10 -12.48 1.86
N LYS A 317 -11.83 -13.56 2.19
CA LYS A 317 -11.72 -14.22 3.51
C LYS A 317 -10.33 -14.78 3.77
N ASP A 318 -9.70 -15.39 2.78
CA ASP A 318 -8.37 -15.99 2.91
C ASP A 318 -7.27 -14.91 3.06
N ALA A 319 -7.48 -13.71 2.49
CA ALA A 319 -6.58 -12.57 2.61
C ALA A 319 -6.83 -11.69 3.84
N PHE A 320 -8.01 -11.79 4.46
CA PHE A 320 -8.37 -11.01 5.65
C PHE A 320 -7.40 -11.26 6.81
N GLY A 321 -6.92 -10.17 7.43
CA GLY A 321 -5.90 -10.23 8.48
C GLY A 321 -4.48 -10.59 8.00
N ARG A 322 -4.28 -10.81 6.69
CA ARG A 322 -2.97 -11.06 6.08
C ARG A 322 -2.53 -9.86 5.24
N VAL A 323 -3.44 -9.27 4.48
CA VAL A 323 -3.18 -8.07 3.66
C VAL A 323 -4.22 -6.99 3.97
N ASN A 324 -3.93 -5.73 3.67
CA ASN A 324 -4.93 -4.67 3.78
C ASN A 324 -5.99 -4.84 2.69
N LEU A 325 -7.26 -4.66 3.05
CA LEU A 325 -8.39 -4.87 2.14
C LEU A 325 -8.99 -3.51 1.76
N ALA A 326 -9.42 -3.38 0.52
CA ALA A 326 -10.25 -2.31 0.03
C ALA A 326 -11.29 -2.86 -0.95
N PHE A 327 -12.40 -2.16 -1.11
CA PHE A 327 -13.51 -2.65 -1.92
C PHE A 327 -13.98 -1.63 -2.93
N GLN A 328 -14.37 -2.09 -4.10
CA GLN A 328 -15.00 -1.29 -5.14
C GLN A 328 -16.41 -1.77 -5.37
N ALA A 329 -17.33 -0.81 -5.48
CA ALA A 329 -18.74 -1.05 -5.72
C ALA A 329 -18.97 -2.01 -6.91
N ILE A 330 -19.92 -2.94 -6.74
CA ILE A 330 -20.34 -3.91 -7.78
C ILE A 330 -21.07 -3.23 -8.94
N GLY A 331 -21.66 -2.08 -8.67
CA GLY A 331 -22.38 -1.25 -9.60
C GLY A 331 -23.01 -0.08 -8.87
N THR A 332 -24.16 0.37 -9.35
CA THR A 332 -24.81 1.61 -8.88
C THR A 332 -26.32 1.42 -8.83
N ASN A 333 -27.01 2.11 -7.92
CA ASN A 333 -28.48 2.04 -7.84
C ASN A 333 -29.18 2.78 -8.98
N ALA A 334 -28.52 3.77 -9.60
CA ALA A 334 -29.03 4.50 -10.76
C ALA A 334 -28.92 3.73 -12.10
N GLY A 335 -28.34 2.53 -12.09
CA GLY A 335 -28.06 1.74 -13.28
C GLY A 335 -26.65 1.98 -13.82
N GLY A 336 -25.86 0.92 -13.81
CA GLY A 336 -24.43 0.94 -14.12
C GLY A 336 -23.71 -0.17 -13.34
N GLY A 337 -22.65 -0.76 -13.90
CA GLY A 337 -21.98 -1.93 -13.32
C GLY A 337 -22.73 -3.25 -13.55
N TRP A 338 -22.46 -4.25 -12.71
CA TRP A 338 -23.02 -5.60 -12.86
C TRP A 338 -24.36 -5.78 -12.14
N HIS A 339 -24.50 -5.17 -10.96
CA HIS A 339 -25.66 -5.25 -10.09
C HIS A 339 -25.95 -3.90 -9.42
N VAL A 340 -27.14 -3.77 -8.84
CA VAL A 340 -27.47 -2.62 -7.98
C VAL A 340 -26.64 -2.68 -6.69
N GLN A 341 -26.31 -1.52 -6.13
CA GLN A 341 -25.56 -1.47 -4.87
C GLN A 341 -26.43 -1.87 -3.66
N GLY A 342 -27.75 -1.62 -3.74
CA GLY A 342 -28.69 -1.79 -2.63
C GLY A 342 -28.50 -0.72 -1.56
N ASN A 343 -28.90 -1.01 -0.32
CA ASN A 343 -28.74 -0.10 0.81
C ASN A 343 -27.25 0.07 1.17
N TRP A 344 -26.75 1.31 1.14
CA TRP A 344 -25.35 1.62 1.43
C TRP A 344 -24.97 1.35 2.90
N ILE A 345 -25.91 1.47 3.84
CA ILE A 345 -25.66 1.18 5.26
C ILE A 345 -25.27 -0.29 5.45
N ASP A 346 -26.00 -1.21 4.82
CA ASP A 346 -25.74 -2.66 4.93
C ASP A 346 -24.40 -3.02 4.27
N SER A 347 -24.13 -2.43 3.10
CA SER A 347 -22.86 -2.59 2.40
C SER A 347 -21.68 -2.09 3.25
N VAL A 348 -21.80 -0.91 3.86
CA VAL A 348 -20.75 -0.33 4.71
C VAL A 348 -20.59 -1.13 6.01
N ALA A 349 -21.67 -1.62 6.60
CA ALA A 349 -21.59 -2.50 7.77
C ALA A 349 -20.79 -3.77 7.46
N LEU A 350 -21.02 -4.37 6.29
CA LEU A 350 -20.24 -5.53 5.82
C LEU A 350 -18.76 -5.17 5.60
N ALA A 351 -18.47 -4.03 4.95
CA ALA A 351 -17.10 -3.59 4.73
C ALA A 351 -16.29 -3.43 6.04
N LYS A 352 -16.95 -2.94 7.10
CA LYS A 352 -16.35 -2.79 8.44
C LYS A 352 -15.98 -4.09 9.09
N GLN A 353 -16.79 -5.14 8.90
CA GLN A 353 -16.48 -6.49 9.42
C GLN A 353 -15.15 -7.01 8.86
N TYR A 354 -14.85 -6.68 7.60
CA TYR A 354 -13.60 -7.01 6.93
C TYR A 354 -12.51 -5.95 7.11
N GLN A 355 -12.74 -4.97 7.98
CA GLN A 355 -11.79 -3.91 8.30
C GLN A 355 -11.27 -3.17 7.06
N ALA A 356 -12.13 -2.97 6.04
CA ALA A 356 -11.77 -2.29 4.81
C ALA A 356 -11.07 -0.96 5.10
N ALA A 357 -10.02 -0.68 4.35
CA ALA A 357 -9.23 0.53 4.47
C ALA A 357 -9.92 1.68 3.75
N TYR A 358 -10.28 1.47 2.49
CA TYR A 358 -11.04 2.43 1.70
C TYR A 358 -12.12 1.74 0.86
N LEU A 359 -13.09 2.52 0.41
CA LEU A 359 -14.23 2.08 -0.42
C LEU A 359 -14.32 2.94 -1.68
N GLU A 360 -14.31 2.32 -2.86
CA GLU A 360 -14.48 2.98 -4.14
C GLU A 360 -15.95 3.04 -4.57
N VAL A 361 -16.39 4.24 -4.94
CA VAL A 361 -17.73 4.55 -5.46
C VAL A 361 -17.65 5.12 -6.87
N TYR A 362 -18.74 5.05 -7.63
CA TYR A 362 -18.80 5.57 -9.00
C TYR A 362 -19.57 6.88 -9.09
N TYR A 363 -19.34 7.60 -10.19
CA TYR A 363 -20.00 8.87 -10.48
C TYR A 363 -21.54 8.80 -10.40
N ALA A 364 -22.13 7.70 -10.86
CA ALA A 364 -23.60 7.55 -10.88
C ALA A 364 -24.22 7.34 -9.49
N ASP A 365 -23.41 7.08 -8.45
CA ASP A 365 -23.89 6.94 -7.07
C ASP A 365 -24.16 8.28 -6.39
N PHE A 366 -23.62 9.38 -6.93
CA PHE A 366 -23.73 10.70 -6.31
C PHE A 366 -24.14 11.83 -7.26
N MET A 367 -24.63 11.50 -8.46
CA MET A 367 -25.14 12.46 -9.46
C MET A 367 -26.42 11.97 -10.18
N PRO A 368 -27.62 12.13 -9.58
CA PRO A 368 -27.88 12.73 -8.27
C PRO A 368 -27.45 11.83 -7.10
N LEU A 369 -27.31 12.42 -5.90
CA LEU A 369 -27.04 11.66 -4.67
C LEU A 369 -28.09 10.60 -4.43
N ASP A 370 -27.63 9.37 -4.23
CA ASP A 370 -28.45 8.20 -3.95
C ASP A 370 -28.96 8.18 -2.49
N GLU A 371 -29.70 9.23 -2.13
CA GLU A 371 -30.27 9.41 -0.80
C GLU A 371 -31.37 8.37 -0.50
N GLU A 372 -32.03 7.84 -1.54
CA GLU A 372 -33.02 6.76 -1.41
C GLU A 372 -32.41 5.52 -0.76
N HIS A 373 -31.13 5.24 -1.04
CA HIS A 373 -30.40 4.10 -0.48
C HIS A 373 -29.38 4.51 0.58
N HIS A 374 -29.53 5.72 1.14
CA HIS A 374 -28.78 6.22 2.29
C HIS A 374 -27.27 6.39 2.07
N ILE A 375 -26.81 6.75 0.86
CA ILE A 375 -25.38 6.88 0.58
C ILE A 375 -24.66 7.85 1.53
N THR A 376 -25.26 9.03 1.75
CA THR A 376 -24.67 10.06 2.62
C THR A 376 -24.56 9.55 4.05
N ALA A 377 -25.64 9.00 4.61
CA ALA A 377 -25.66 8.44 5.96
C ALA A 377 -24.66 7.29 6.13
N ALA A 378 -24.50 6.42 5.12
CA ALA A 378 -23.55 5.32 5.17
C ALA A 378 -22.10 5.79 5.36
N PHE A 379 -21.74 6.98 4.85
CA PHE A 379 -20.37 7.49 4.92
C PHE A 379 -20.13 8.52 6.04
N THR A 380 -21.14 9.32 6.44
CA THR A 380 -20.95 10.47 7.34
C THR A 380 -21.59 10.35 8.72
N HIS A 381 -22.51 9.41 8.92
CA HIS A 381 -23.31 9.34 10.15
C HIS A 381 -22.44 9.15 11.41
N ASP A 382 -22.70 9.90 12.47
CA ASP A 382 -21.84 9.99 13.66
C ASP A 382 -22.27 9.07 14.82
N GLY A 383 -23.27 8.21 14.61
CA GLY A 383 -23.86 7.35 15.64
C GLY A 383 -25.08 7.96 16.34
N SER A 384 -25.45 9.19 16.03
CA SER A 384 -26.66 9.84 16.57
C SER A 384 -27.96 9.19 16.07
N ALA A 385 -29.05 9.30 16.83
CA ALA A 385 -30.28 8.53 16.58
C ALA A 385 -31.12 8.97 15.36
N THR A 386 -30.57 9.73 14.41
CA THR A 386 -31.33 10.25 13.26
C THR A 386 -31.18 9.37 12.02
N GLY A 387 -32.29 8.78 11.55
CA GLY A 387 -32.46 8.23 10.20
C GLY A 387 -31.71 6.93 9.87
N ALA A 388 -30.64 6.59 10.59
CA ALA A 388 -29.93 5.32 10.48
C ALA A 388 -30.25 4.39 11.68
N THR A 389 -29.92 3.10 11.56
CA THR A 389 -29.99 2.15 12.68
C THR A 389 -29.26 2.72 13.90
N PRO A 390 -29.90 2.85 15.07
CA PRO A 390 -29.26 3.40 16.27
C PRO A 390 -27.91 2.74 16.56
N GLY A 391 -26.88 3.56 16.75
CA GLY A 391 -25.51 3.08 17.00
C GLY A 391 -24.69 2.73 15.75
N PHE A 392 -25.26 2.82 14.55
CA PHE A 392 -24.46 2.76 13.32
C PHE A 392 -23.56 4.00 13.24
N LEU A 393 -22.25 3.80 13.19
CA LEU A 393 -21.34 4.83 12.71
C LEU A 393 -21.30 4.75 11.18
N GLY A 394 -21.15 5.87 10.48
CA GLY A 394 -20.79 5.92 9.06
C GLY A 394 -19.36 5.44 8.85
N PHE A 395 -18.94 5.23 7.60
CA PHE A 395 -17.61 4.72 7.30
C PHE A 395 -16.50 5.66 7.79
N ARG A 396 -16.57 6.96 7.49
CA ARG A 396 -15.53 7.93 7.87
C ARG A 396 -15.42 8.12 9.39
N PRO A 397 -16.53 8.30 10.15
CA PRO A 397 -16.46 8.34 11.60
C PRO A 397 -15.93 7.03 12.21
N TRP A 398 -16.25 5.88 11.63
CA TRP A 398 -15.69 4.60 12.07
C TRP A 398 -14.19 4.48 11.82
N LEU A 399 -13.68 4.92 10.65
CA LEU A 399 -12.24 4.95 10.38
C LEU A 399 -11.51 5.79 11.43
N LYS A 400 -12.04 6.99 11.72
CA LYS A 400 -11.51 7.87 12.77
C LYS A 400 -11.54 7.22 14.15
N ALA A 401 -12.63 6.55 14.51
CA ALA A 401 -12.78 5.89 15.81
C ALA A 401 -11.89 4.65 15.96
N ARG A 402 -11.58 3.95 14.85
CA ARG A 402 -10.70 2.79 14.85
C ARG A 402 -9.24 3.15 15.13
N ASP A 403 -8.82 4.37 14.79
CA ASP A 403 -7.46 4.89 14.98
C ASP A 403 -6.37 3.87 14.57
N ARG A 404 -6.56 3.28 13.38
CA ARG A 404 -5.67 2.21 12.93
C ARG A 404 -4.30 2.81 12.61
N ARG A 405 -3.26 2.22 13.21
CA ARG A 405 -1.87 2.52 12.88
C ARG A 405 -1.20 1.29 12.28
N LEU A 406 -0.57 1.48 11.13
CA LEU A 406 0.23 0.47 10.46
C LEU A 406 1.71 0.83 10.59
N TYR A 407 2.55 -0.16 10.82
CA TYR A 407 3.99 0.01 11.03
C TYR A 407 4.78 -0.55 9.85
N VAL A 408 5.91 0.09 9.55
CA VAL A 408 6.88 -0.51 8.62
C VAL A 408 7.38 -1.82 9.22
N ARG A 409 7.67 -2.81 8.36
CA ARG A 409 8.01 -4.16 8.81
C ARG A 409 9.27 -4.20 9.68
N GLU A 410 10.29 -3.46 9.26
CA GLU A 410 11.61 -3.44 9.87
C GLU A 410 12.07 -2.00 10.15
N GLY A 411 12.78 -1.84 11.26
CA GLY A 411 13.44 -0.61 11.64
C GLY A 411 14.78 -0.90 12.29
N THR A 412 15.70 0.05 12.23
CA THR A 412 17.05 -0.08 12.76
C THR A 412 17.40 1.14 13.58
N LEU A 413 17.96 0.90 14.76
CA LEU A 413 18.62 1.88 15.61
C LEU A 413 20.12 1.56 15.63
N TRP A 414 20.94 2.56 15.30
CA TRP A 414 22.37 2.52 15.54
C TRP A 414 22.74 3.46 16.65
N GLN A 415 23.50 2.99 17.63
CA GLN A 415 24.02 3.82 18.72
C GLN A 415 25.52 3.60 18.89
N ARG A 416 26.25 4.70 19.13
CA ARG A 416 27.69 4.66 19.43
C ARG A 416 27.95 4.93 20.91
N PHE A 417 28.87 4.16 21.49
CA PHE A 417 29.25 4.23 22.91
C PHE A 417 30.76 4.35 23.05
N SER A 418 31.22 5.08 24.06
CA SER A 418 32.63 5.18 24.42
C SER A 418 32.97 4.25 25.58
N ALA A 419 34.10 3.55 25.48
CA ALA A 419 34.71 2.79 26.57
C ALA A 419 35.58 3.66 27.49
N GLY A 420 35.80 4.93 27.14
CA GLY A 420 36.75 5.83 27.78
C GLY A 420 38.13 5.83 27.11
N ALA A 421 39.15 6.24 27.87
CA ALA A 421 40.52 6.41 27.36
C ALA A 421 41.25 5.09 27.05
N GLU A 422 40.88 3.99 27.72
CA GLU A 422 41.52 2.69 27.57
C GLU A 422 40.62 1.72 26.79
N PRO A 423 41.18 0.86 25.91
CA PRO A 423 40.40 -0.17 25.24
C PRO A 423 39.77 -1.14 26.24
N ARG A 424 38.48 -1.40 26.10
CA ARG A 424 37.73 -2.38 26.92
C ARG A 424 37.06 -3.41 26.02
N ARG A 425 36.75 -4.57 26.60
CA ARG A 425 35.97 -5.60 25.93
C ARG A 425 34.50 -5.42 26.26
N VAL A 426 33.62 -5.60 25.28
CA VAL A 426 32.18 -5.70 25.51
C VAL A 426 31.89 -7.10 26.02
N ALA A 427 31.45 -7.24 27.27
CA ALA A 427 31.14 -8.52 27.88
C ALA A 427 29.73 -9.00 27.53
N SER A 428 28.78 -8.07 27.53
CA SER A 428 27.37 -8.32 27.25
C SER A 428 26.68 -7.05 26.75
N LEU A 429 25.42 -7.18 26.35
CA LEU A 429 24.50 -6.07 26.15
C LEU A 429 23.48 -6.05 27.28
N ARG A 430 23.22 -4.88 27.85
CA ARG A 430 22.02 -4.61 28.62
C ARG A 430 20.93 -4.18 27.64
N VAL A 431 19.86 -4.96 27.55
CA VAL A 431 18.70 -4.65 26.70
C VAL A 431 17.46 -4.62 27.58
N SER A 432 16.71 -3.52 27.52
CA SER A 432 15.39 -3.38 28.13
C SER A 432 14.38 -3.14 27.01
N ALA A 433 13.37 -4.00 26.90
CA ALA A 433 12.42 -3.94 25.81
C ALA A 433 11.06 -4.57 26.16
N GLU A 434 10.03 -4.13 25.44
CA GLU A 434 8.71 -4.76 25.37
C GLU A 434 8.61 -5.40 23.98
N VAL A 435 8.46 -6.73 23.93
CA VAL A 435 8.40 -7.50 22.67
C VAL A 435 7.07 -8.26 22.62
N PRO A 436 6.00 -7.64 22.12
CA PRO A 436 4.72 -8.32 21.91
C PRO A 436 4.83 -9.57 21.03
N GLU A 437 3.80 -10.42 21.05
CA GLU A 437 3.69 -11.55 20.13
C GLU A 437 3.82 -11.07 18.67
N ALA A 438 4.46 -11.89 17.82
CA ALA A 438 4.74 -11.59 16.40
C ALA A 438 5.67 -10.38 16.15
N THR A 439 6.37 -9.89 17.18
CA THR A 439 7.44 -8.90 17.04
C THR A 439 8.78 -9.46 17.51
N GLN A 440 9.89 -8.86 17.05
CA GLN A 440 11.24 -9.28 17.44
C GLN A 440 12.17 -8.07 17.58
N ILE A 441 13.19 -8.21 18.43
CA ILE A 441 14.33 -7.30 18.49
C ILE A 441 15.62 -8.12 18.40
N GLY A 442 16.40 -7.88 17.34
CA GLY A 442 17.77 -8.40 17.19
C GLY A 442 18.79 -7.35 17.59
N CYS A 443 19.94 -7.75 18.13
CA CYS A 443 21.01 -6.82 18.48
C CYS A 443 22.38 -7.38 18.12
N ARG A 444 23.18 -6.58 17.40
CA ARG A 444 24.57 -6.88 17.07
C ARG A 444 25.49 -5.72 17.40
N VAL A 445 26.75 -6.03 17.66
CA VAL A 445 27.76 -5.09 18.15
C VAL A 445 29.03 -5.22 17.33
N ARG A 446 29.72 -4.09 17.12
CA ARG A 446 31.10 -4.07 16.64
C ARG A 446 31.91 -3.08 17.47
N THR A 447 33.22 -3.28 17.51
CA THR A 447 34.14 -2.43 18.28
C THR A 447 35.24 -1.88 17.38
N ARG A 448 35.87 -0.78 17.80
CA ARG A 448 37.13 -0.34 17.19
C ARG A 448 38.07 0.26 18.22
N LYS A 449 39.37 0.20 17.93
CA LYS A 449 40.36 1.03 18.61
C LYS A 449 40.40 2.42 17.96
N ALA A 450 40.82 3.43 18.70
CA ALA A 450 40.97 4.79 18.17
C ALA A 450 41.87 4.78 16.92
N GLY A 451 41.39 5.39 15.83
CA GLY A 451 42.10 5.44 14.55
C GLY A 451 42.17 4.11 13.77
N SER A 452 41.55 3.03 14.26
CA SER A 452 41.51 1.73 13.57
C SER A 452 40.17 1.51 12.85
N PRO A 453 40.13 0.63 11.82
CA PRO A 453 38.87 0.17 11.24
C PRO A 453 37.97 -0.50 12.27
N TRP A 454 36.66 -0.53 11.98
CA TRP A 454 35.69 -1.29 12.76
C TRP A 454 35.91 -2.80 12.61
N SER A 455 35.66 -3.54 13.68
CA SER A 455 35.53 -5.00 13.60
C SER A 455 34.29 -5.40 12.78
N GLU A 456 34.23 -6.68 12.43
CA GLU A 456 32.98 -7.30 11.98
C GLU A 456 31.89 -7.18 13.05
N TRP A 457 30.65 -7.19 12.58
CA TRP A 457 29.49 -7.27 13.45
C TRP A 457 29.40 -8.64 14.12
N GLN A 458 29.03 -8.66 15.40
CA GLN A 458 28.82 -9.86 16.18
C GLN A 458 27.46 -9.80 16.87
N GLU A 459 26.69 -10.87 16.77
CA GLU A 459 25.42 -11.01 17.48
C GLU A 459 25.64 -11.01 19.00
N ALA A 460 24.60 -10.67 19.76
CA ALA A 460 24.66 -10.63 21.23
C ALA A 460 25.17 -11.95 21.87
N ALA A 461 24.92 -13.10 21.24
CA ALA A 461 25.40 -14.41 21.70
C ALA A 461 26.91 -14.66 21.45
N SER A 462 27.55 -13.85 20.59
CA SER A 462 28.93 -14.05 20.12
C SER A 462 29.87 -12.91 20.50
N LEU A 463 29.46 -12.01 21.40
CA LEU A 463 30.25 -10.84 21.85
C LEU A 463 31.63 -11.20 22.40
N GLY A 464 31.80 -12.45 22.89
CA GLY A 464 33.11 -12.97 23.29
C GLY A 464 34.17 -12.91 22.18
N GLN A 465 33.79 -12.83 20.91
CA GLN A 465 34.73 -12.77 19.79
C GLN A 465 35.18 -11.33 19.45
N LEU A 466 34.54 -10.32 20.03
CA LEU A 466 34.88 -8.92 19.72
C LEU A 466 36.25 -8.53 20.29
N PRO A 467 37.09 -7.84 19.48
CA PRO A 467 38.33 -7.30 19.99
C PRO A 467 38.05 -6.17 20.99
N PRO A 468 38.95 -5.93 21.95
CA PRO A 468 38.87 -4.75 22.82
C PRO A 468 38.95 -3.45 22.02
N GLY A 469 38.11 -2.47 22.36
CA GLY A 469 37.99 -1.21 21.63
C GLY A 469 37.76 0.00 22.55
N HIS A 470 38.00 1.18 22.00
CA HIS A 470 37.68 2.47 22.66
C HIS A 470 36.23 2.88 22.41
N GLU A 471 35.63 2.32 21.35
CA GLU A 471 34.26 2.60 20.95
C GLU A 471 33.56 1.28 20.62
N ALA A 472 32.25 1.24 20.90
CA ALA A 472 31.34 0.22 20.40
C ALA A 472 30.23 0.90 19.59
N GLU A 473 29.82 0.25 18.52
CA GLU A 473 28.55 0.52 17.85
C GLU A 473 27.63 -0.65 18.11
N VAL A 474 26.40 -0.34 18.52
CA VAL A 474 25.31 -1.30 18.66
C VAL A 474 24.29 -1.02 17.58
N GLU A 475 23.89 -2.06 16.87
CA GLU A 475 22.72 -2.06 16.00
C GLU A 475 21.62 -2.86 16.67
N ALA A 476 20.45 -2.24 16.86
CA ALA A 476 19.22 -2.93 17.21
C ALA A 476 18.27 -2.92 16.00
N VAL A 477 17.81 -4.09 15.60
CA VAL A 477 16.82 -4.27 14.52
C VAL A 477 15.48 -4.61 15.16
N LEU A 478 14.48 -3.76 14.93
CA LEU A 478 13.10 -3.95 15.35
C LEU A 478 12.33 -4.57 14.19
N HIS A 479 11.46 -5.53 14.49
CA HIS A 479 10.70 -6.26 13.48
C HIS A 479 9.26 -6.52 13.93
N THR A 480 8.32 -6.46 12.99
CA THR A 480 6.94 -6.95 13.16
C THR A 480 6.52 -7.81 11.96
N ASP A 481 5.88 -8.94 12.24
CA ASP A 481 5.24 -9.76 11.20
C ASP A 481 3.76 -9.44 11.01
N ASP A 482 3.13 -8.67 11.92
CA ASP A 482 1.68 -8.41 11.90
C ASP A 482 1.28 -7.06 11.30
N GLY A 483 2.23 -6.12 11.18
CA GLY A 483 2.05 -4.77 10.65
C GLY A 483 1.23 -3.80 11.50
N CYS A 484 0.66 -4.25 12.61
CA CYS A 484 -0.25 -3.48 13.48
C CYS A 484 0.31 -3.28 14.90
N VAL A 485 1.29 -4.06 15.29
CA VAL A 485 1.97 -4.01 16.59
C VAL A 485 3.46 -3.77 16.36
N THR A 486 4.07 -2.99 17.24
CA THR A 486 5.51 -2.68 17.21
C THR A 486 6.17 -3.17 18.49
N PRO A 487 7.40 -3.73 18.43
CA PRO A 487 8.22 -3.86 19.63
C PRO A 487 8.65 -2.47 20.11
N ARG A 488 9.00 -2.36 21.39
CA ARG A 488 9.47 -1.11 22.02
C ARG A 488 10.81 -1.38 22.69
N LEU A 489 11.87 -0.75 22.20
CA LEU A 489 13.21 -0.81 22.78
C LEU A 489 13.41 0.37 23.73
N LEU A 490 13.48 0.12 25.03
CA LEU A 490 13.62 1.14 26.06
C LEU A 490 15.09 1.52 26.27
N GLU A 491 15.98 0.53 26.27
CA GLU A 491 17.41 0.73 26.49
C GLU A 491 18.20 -0.35 25.75
N VAL A 492 19.30 0.04 25.12
CA VAL A 492 20.36 -0.88 24.71
C VAL A 492 21.73 -0.27 25.04
N GLN A 493 22.56 -0.98 25.78
CA GLN A 493 23.87 -0.48 26.22
C GLN A 493 24.91 -1.60 26.29
N PRO A 494 26.12 -1.41 25.75
CA PRO A 494 27.21 -2.36 25.96
C PRO A 494 27.73 -2.30 27.39
N VAL A 495 27.92 -3.48 27.98
CA VAL A 495 28.54 -3.64 29.30
C VAL A 495 30.03 -3.89 29.10
N TRP A 496 30.85 -2.91 29.49
CA TRP A 496 32.31 -2.95 29.34
C TRP A 496 32.98 -3.67 30.51
N ILE A 497 33.97 -4.51 30.20
CA ILE A 497 34.91 -5.07 31.19
C ILE A 497 36.34 -4.62 30.88
N ARG A 498 37.10 -4.33 31.94
CA ARG A 498 38.54 -4.10 31.82
C ARG A 498 39.23 -5.43 31.49
N LEU A 499 40.25 -5.37 30.64
CA LEU A 499 41.15 -6.51 30.49
C LEU A 499 41.93 -6.67 31.80
N PRO A 500 42.15 -7.90 32.29
CA PRO A 500 43.09 -8.10 33.38
C PRO A 500 44.46 -7.58 32.93
N ASP A 501 45.14 -6.84 33.81
CA ASP A 501 46.51 -6.41 33.56
C ASP A 501 47.34 -7.67 33.32
N VAL A 502 47.79 -7.87 32.08
CA VAL A 502 48.62 -9.01 31.72
C VAL A 502 50.03 -8.69 32.22
N GLY A 503 50.25 -8.93 33.52
CA GLY A 503 51.55 -8.96 34.20
C GLY A 503 52.43 -7.73 33.97
N SER A 504 52.28 -6.72 34.84
CA SER A 504 53.38 -5.80 35.16
C SER A 504 54.54 -6.52 35.82
#